data_AF-A0A831NGL0-F1
#
_entry.id   AF-A0A831NGL0-F1
#
_cell.length_a   1.000
_cell.length_b   1.000
_cell.length_c   1.000
_cell.angle_alpha   90.00
_cell.angle_beta   90.00
_cell.angle_gamma   90.00
#
_symmetry.space_group_name_H-M   'P 1'
#
loop_
_entity.id
_entity.type
_entity.pdbx_description
1 polymer ?
#
loop_
_entity_poly.entity_id
_entity_poly.type
_entity_poly.pdbx_seq_one_letter_code
_entity_poly.pdbx_strand_id
1 'polypeptide(L)' 'MAKELKDLTKRSENYSQWYNDLVVKADLAEQSPVRGCMVIKPYGYAIWEKMQRILDDMFKATGHVNAYFPLLIPKSY' A
#
# COMPACT_ATOMS: atom_id res chain seq x y z
N MET A 1 -0.16 20.72 -9.40
CA MET A 1 -1.50 21.16 -8.99
C MET A 1 -2.30 19.93 -8.59
N ALA A 2 -2.95 19.94 -7.42
CA ALA A 2 -3.80 18.82 -7.01
C ALA A 2 -4.98 18.72 -7.99
N LYS A 3 -5.14 17.57 -8.64
CA LYS A 3 -6.26 17.29 -9.52
C LYS A 3 -7.51 17.23 -8.64
N GLU A 4 -8.50 18.10 -8.87
CA GLU A 4 -9.79 18.00 -8.18
C GLU A 4 -10.38 16.61 -8.44
N LEU A 5 -10.59 15.84 -7.36
CA LEU A 5 -11.22 14.53 -7.43
C LEU A 5 -12.74 14.74 -7.54
N LYS A 6 -13.23 15.01 -8.76
CA LYS A 6 -14.67 15.07 -9.04
C LYS A 6 -15.34 13.77 -8.56
N ASP A 7 -16.52 13.91 -7.94
CA ASP A 7 -17.39 12.81 -7.48
C ASP A 7 -16.82 11.93 -6.35
N LEU A 8 -16.04 12.48 -5.42
CA LEU A 8 -15.59 11.73 -4.24
C LEU A 8 -16.75 11.57 -3.23
N THR A 9 -17.07 10.32 -2.87
CA THR A 9 -18.08 10.05 -1.83
C THR A 9 -17.72 10.76 -0.52
N LYS A 10 -18.69 11.37 0.17
CA LYS A 10 -18.37 12.01 1.45
C LYS A 10 -18.00 10.95 2.49
N ARG A 11 -16.87 11.16 3.16
CA ARG A 11 -16.37 10.28 4.23
C ARG A 11 -17.40 10.01 5.33
N SER A 12 -18.21 11.01 5.68
CA SER A 12 -19.24 10.91 6.72
C SER A 12 -20.49 10.12 6.29
N GLU A 13 -20.72 9.98 4.98
CA GLU A 13 -21.90 9.30 4.44
C GLU A 13 -21.62 7.82 4.18
N ASN A 14 -20.46 7.52 3.57
CA ASN A 14 -20.02 6.16 3.33
C ASN A 14 -18.48 6.09 3.32
N TYR A 15 -17.92 5.73 4.47
CA TYR A 15 -16.47 5.67 4.66
C TYR A 15 -15.80 4.64 3.75
N SER A 16 -16.41 3.47 3.58
CA SER A 16 -15.85 2.39 2.76
C SER A 16 -15.73 2.80 1.29
N GLN A 17 -16.78 3.40 0.73
CA GLN A 17 -16.74 3.90 -0.65
C GLN A 17 -15.79 5.08 -0.78
N TRP A 18 -15.80 6.01 0.16
CA TRP A 18 -14.84 7.13 0.18
C TRP A 18 -13.40 6.65 0.14
N TYR A 19 -13.04 5.62 0.92
CA TYR A 19 -11.68 5.08 0.94
C TYR A 19 -11.31 4.46 -0.41
N ASN A 20 -12.19 3.65 -0.99
CA ASN A 20 -11.97 3.03 -2.30
C ASN A 20 -11.84 4.09 -3.41
N ASP A 21 -12.73 5.08 -3.42
CA ASP A 21 -12.67 6.20 -4.37
C ASP A 21 -11.35 6.95 -4.21
N LEU A 22 -10.91 7.23 -2.98
CA LEU A 22 -9.66 7.94 -2.72
C LEU A 22 -8.46 7.16 -3.25
N VAL A 23 -8.37 5.87 -2.95
CA VAL A 23 -7.25 5.02 -3.40
C VAL A 23 -7.12 5.01 -4.93
N VAL A 24 -8.25 4.85 -5.63
CA VAL A 24 -8.27 4.80 -7.10
C VAL A 24 -8.03 6.19 -7.70
N LYS A 25 -8.76 7.20 -7.23
CA LYS A 25 -8.71 8.55 -7.81
C LYS A 25 -7.40 9.28 -7.53
N ALA A 26 -6.75 8.99 -6.41
CA ALA A 26 -5.42 9.49 -6.10
C ALA A 26 -4.30 8.70 -6.80
N ASP A 27 -4.63 7.73 -7.66
CA ASP A 27 -3.67 6.92 -8.41
C ASP A 27 -2.70 6.12 -7.51
N LEU A 28 -3.19 5.65 -6.35
CA LEU A 28 -2.38 4.89 -5.38
C LEU A 28 -2.33 3.41 -5.72
N ALA A 29 -3.48 2.82 -6.07
CA ALA A 29 -3.60 1.42 -6.44
C ALA A 29 -4.83 1.19 -7.33
N GLU A 30 -4.82 0.09 -8.07
CA GLU A 30 -5.93 -0.37 -8.91
C GLU A 30 -6.18 -1.87 -8.72
N GLN A 31 -7.38 -2.33 -9.09
CA GLN A 31 -7.74 -3.75 -8.99
C GLN A 31 -6.94 -4.56 -10.01
N SER A 32 -6.43 -5.72 -9.58
CA SER A 32 -5.77 -6.65 -10.48
C SER A 32 -6.79 -7.64 -11.10
N PRO A 33 -6.42 -8.38 -12.16
CA PRO A 33 -7.24 -9.47 -12.69
C PRO A 33 -7.45 -10.63 -11.70
N VAL A 34 -6.58 -10.77 -10.70
CA VAL A 34 -6.72 -11.79 -9.65
C VAL A 34 -7.59 -11.23 -8.54
N ARG A 35 -8.72 -11.90 -8.29
CA ARG A 35 -9.67 -11.50 -7.24
C ARG A 35 -8.97 -11.40 -5.88
N GLY A 36 -9.16 -10.26 -5.22
CA GLY A 36 -8.56 -9.99 -3.91
C GLY A 36 -7.13 -9.43 -3.96
N CYS A 37 -6.57 -9.24 -5.16
CA CYS A 37 -5.26 -8.63 -5.36
C CYS A 37 -5.37 -7.26 -6.01
N MET A 38 -4.41 -6.38 -5.71
CA MET A 38 -4.31 -5.02 -6.25
C MET A 38 -2.94 -4.81 -6.89
N VAL A 39 -2.88 -3.96 -7.92
CA VAL A 39 -1.64 -3.40 -8.44
C VAL A 39 -1.38 -2.09 -7.71
N ILE A 40 -0.29 -2.02 -6.94
CA ILE A 40 0.13 -0.77 -6.29
C ILE A 40 0.83 0.09 -7.35
N LYS A 41 0.32 1.29 -7.58
CA LYS A 41 0.82 2.23 -8.61
C LYS A 41 2.04 3.00 -8.10
N PRO A 42 2.82 3.65 -8.99
CA PRO A 42 4.05 4.33 -8.58
C PRO A 42 3.88 5.31 -7.43
N TYR A 43 2.77 6.08 -7.40
CA TYR A 43 2.54 7.02 -6.31
C TYR A 43 2.28 6.33 -4.96
N GLY A 44 1.48 5.25 -4.95
CA GLY A 44 1.26 4.43 -3.75
C GLY A 44 2.54 3.71 -3.30
N TYR A 45 3.31 3.19 -4.24
CA TYR A 45 4.55 2.48 -3.94
C TYR A 45 5.62 3.42 -3.38
N ALA A 46 5.71 4.67 -3.86
CA ALA A 46 6.64 5.66 -3.33
C ALA A 46 6.37 6.01 -1.85
N ILE A 47 5.11 5.94 -1.40
CA ILE A 47 4.76 6.10 0.03
C ILE A 47 5.32 4.92 0.82
N TRP A 48 5.10 3.69 0.33
CA TRP A 48 5.64 2.48 0.94
C TRP A 48 7.17 2.49 1.02
N GLU A 49 7.87 2.84 -0.06
CA GLU A 49 9.34 2.92 -0.07
C GLU A 49 9.90 3.89 0.98
N LYS A 50 9.22 5.02 1.20
CA LYS A 50 9.59 5.99 2.24
C LYS A 50 9.40 5.40 3.63
N MET A 51 8.27 4.74 3.88
CA MET A 51 8.00 4.08 5.16
C MET A 51 9.02 2.97 5.42
N GLN A 52 9.27 2.12 4.43
CA GLN A 52 10.24 1.02 4.51
C GLN A 52 11.63 1.55 4.85
N ARG A 53 12.10 2.60 4.19
CA ARG A 53 13.42 3.19 4.45
C ARG A 53 13.56 3.69 5.88
N ILE A 54 12.57 4.46 6.36
CA ILE A 54 12.61 5.00 7.72
C ILE A 54 12.69 3.88 8.75
N LEU A 55 11.87 2.84 8.59
CA LEU A 55 11.88 1.70 9.50
C LEU A 55 13.18 0.90 9.41
N ASP A 56 13.69 0.66 8.20
CA ASP A 56 14.95 -0.05 7.98
C ASP A 56 16.15 0.66 8.63
N ASP A 57 16.20 1.99 8.53
CA ASP A 57 17.23 2.80 9.20
C ASP A 57 17.12 2.68 10.74
N MET A 58 15.91 2.70 11.29
CA MET A 58 15.67 2.52 12.73
C MET A 58 16.05 1.11 13.21
N PHE A 59 15.76 0.07 12.42
CA PHE A 59 16.16 -1.31 12.75
C PHE A 59 17.69 -1.46 12.75
N LYS A 60 18.36 -0.91 11.74
CA LYS A 60 19.83 -0.92 11.65
C LYS A 60 20.48 -0.16 12.81
N ALA A 61 19.91 0.97 13.23
CA ALA A 61 20.40 1.75 14.37
C ALA A 61 20.39 0.96 15.69
N THR A 62 19.57 -0.09 15.79
CA THR A 62 19.46 -0.97 16.96
C THR A 62 20.15 -2.32 16.77
N GLY A 63 20.98 -2.47 15.74
CA GLY A 63 21.81 -3.66 15.50
C GLY A 63 21.10 -4.80 14.76
N HIS A 64 19.89 -4.58 14.24
CA HIS A 64 19.19 -5.60 13.45
C HIS A 64 19.81 -5.74 12.06
N VAL A 65 19.72 -6.95 11.51
CA VAL A 65 20.17 -7.28 10.16
C VAL A 65 19.04 -7.97 9.41
N ASN A 66 18.76 -7.50 8.19
CA ASN A 66 17.74 -8.09 7.34
C ASN A 66 18.15 -9.50 6.89
N ALA A 67 17.18 -10.40 6.84
CA ALA A 67 17.31 -11.75 6.29
C ALA A 67 16.14 -12.02 5.33
N TYR A 68 16.34 -12.92 4.37
CA TYR A 68 15.31 -13.32 3.41
C TYR A 68 15.07 -14.83 3.51
N PHE A 69 13.85 -15.20 3.86
CA PHE A 69 13.43 -16.59 3.99
C PHE A 69 12.57 -17.01 2.79
N PRO A 70 12.49 -18.33 2.50
CA PRO A 70 11.62 -18.82 1.43
C PRO A 70 10.15 -18.48 1.65
N LEU A 71 9.46 -18.08 0.58
CA LEU A 71 8.02 -17.80 0.60
C LEU A 71 7.15 -19.06 0.81
N LEU A 72 7.58 -20.19 0.25
CA LEU A 72 6.85 -21.45 0.33
C LEU A 72 7.28 -22.22 1.57
N ILE A 73 6.33 -22.45 2.48
CA ILE A 73 6.53 -23.20 3.73
C ILE A 73 5.97 -24.63 3.55
N PRO A 74 6.72 -25.69 3.88
CA PRO A 74 6.20 -27.05 3.81
C PRO A 74 5.01 -27.26 4.75
N LYS A 75 3.95 -27.90 4.27
CA LYS A 75 2.74 -28.18 5.06
C LYS A 75 2.99 -29.08 6.29
N SER A 76 4.09 -29.81 6.31
CA SER A 76 4.45 -30.77 7.37
C SER A 76 5.04 -30.14 8.63
N TYR A 77 5.28 -28.82 8.64
CA TYR A 77 5.71 -28.09 9.83
C TYR A 77 4.58 -27.87 10.83
#